data_AF-A0A2N2J7A5-F1
#
_entry.id   AF-A0A2N2J7A5-F1
#
_cell.length_a   1.000
_cell.length_b   1.000
_cell.length_c   1.000
_cell.angle_alpha   90.00
_cell.angle_beta   90.00
_cell.angle_gamma   90.00
#
_symmetry.space_group_name_H-M   'P 1'
#
loop_
_entity.id
_entity.type
_entity.pdbx_description
1 polymer ?
#
loop_
_entity_poly.entity_id
_entity_poly.type
_entity_poly.pdbx_seq_one_letter_code
_entity_poly.pdbx_strand_id
1 'polypeptide(L)'
;MGPKKRLQKKLLEREYQTIEAMIGLSCRERHGTGNSGPCPACDELLAYAKARLDQCPYQEEKPACGRCPIHCYKPDMKKRIQDVMRYAGPLMIRWHPFLTIRHLFLTLKTGLNSRRR
;
A
#
# COMPACT_ATOMS: atom_id res chain seq x y z
N MET A 1 -0.31 -11.29 28.11
CA MET A 1 -0.14 -10.61 26.81
C MET A 1 0.11 -11.67 25.73
N GLY A 2 -0.91 -12.09 25.00
CA GLY A 2 -0.88 -13.32 24.18
C GLY A 2 -0.13 -13.19 22.84
N PRO A 3 0.29 -14.31 22.24
CA PRO A 3 1.10 -14.38 21.01
C PRO A 3 0.44 -13.72 19.78
N LYS A 4 -0.90 -13.62 19.76
CA LYS A 4 -1.67 -12.97 18.68
C LYS A 4 -1.29 -11.49 18.48
N LYS A 5 -1.11 -10.71 19.55
CA LYS A 5 -0.71 -9.28 19.44
C LYS A 5 0.65 -9.09 18.75
N ARG A 6 1.55 -10.07 18.86
CA ARG A 6 2.91 -10.00 18.28
C ARG A 6 2.92 -10.34 16.78
N LEU A 7 2.02 -11.23 16.34
CA LEU A 7 1.83 -11.53 14.92
C LEU A 7 1.09 -10.37 14.21
N GLN A 8 0.13 -9.76 14.90
CA GLN A 8 -0.66 -8.62 14.40
C GLN A 8 0.20 -7.43 14.02
N LYS A 9 1.16 -7.11 14.88
CA LYS A 9 2.12 -6.04 14.64
C LYS A 9 2.96 -6.31 13.38
N LYS A 10 3.37 -7.57 13.15
CA LYS A 10 4.20 -7.96 12.00
C LYS A 10 3.49 -7.83 10.65
N LEU A 11 2.18 -8.05 10.58
CA LEU A 11 1.44 -7.96 9.32
C LEU A 11 1.23 -6.50 8.89
N LEU A 12 0.76 -5.65 9.82
CA LEU A 12 0.61 -4.22 9.58
C LEU A 12 1.96 -3.52 9.32
N GLU A 13 3.02 -3.98 9.98
CA GLU A 13 4.39 -3.49 9.75
C GLU A 13 4.88 -3.83 8.33
N ARG A 14 4.55 -5.02 7.80
CA ARG A 14 4.85 -5.38 6.40
C ARG A 14 4.04 -4.56 5.41
N GLU A 15 2.77 -4.28 5.69
CA GLU A 15 1.98 -3.35 4.85
C GLU A 15 2.59 -1.95 4.85
N TYR A 16 2.99 -1.46 6.03
CA TYR A 16 3.65 -0.17 6.17
C TYR A 16 4.95 -0.11 5.39
N GLN A 17 5.83 -1.11 5.53
CA GLN A 17 7.10 -1.21 4.77
C GLN A 17 6.86 -1.22 3.26
N THR A 18 5.80 -1.87 2.81
CA THR A 18 5.42 -1.89 1.39
C THR A 18 5.03 -0.48 0.92
N ILE A 19 4.19 0.23 1.70
CA ILE A 19 3.77 1.60 1.39
C ILE A 19 4.97 2.56 1.42
N GLU A 20 5.85 2.41 2.40
CA GLU A 20 7.08 3.19 2.56
C GLU A 20 7.99 3.03 1.33
N ALA A 21 8.24 1.80 0.90
CA ALA A 21 9.02 1.53 -0.31
C ALA A 21 8.37 2.15 -1.56
N MET A 22 7.05 2.04 -1.71
CA MET A 22 6.32 2.62 -2.84
C MET A 22 6.40 4.15 -2.86
N ILE A 23 6.21 4.80 -1.71
CA ILE A 23 6.29 6.26 -1.59
C ILE A 23 7.72 6.73 -1.83
N GLY A 24 8.72 6.09 -1.23
CA GLY A 24 10.12 6.43 -1.42
C GLY A 24 10.55 6.33 -2.89
N LEU A 25 10.16 5.25 -3.57
CA LEU A 25 10.43 5.06 -4.99
C LEU A 25 9.74 6.11 -5.86
N SER A 26 8.45 6.35 -5.62
CA SER A 26 7.71 7.37 -6.37
C SER A 26 8.28 8.78 -6.13
N CYS A 27 8.74 9.07 -4.92
CA CYS A 27 9.33 10.36 -4.58
C CYS A 27 10.67 10.56 -5.31
N ARG A 28 11.54 9.54 -5.28
CA ARG A 28 12.85 9.60 -5.93
C ARG A 28 12.73 9.81 -7.43
N GLU A 29 11.85 9.06 -8.09
CA GLU A 29 11.68 9.11 -9.54
C GLU A 29 10.93 10.37 -10.01
N ARG A 30 9.91 10.84 -9.27
CA ARG A 30 9.09 11.99 -9.71
C ARG A 30 9.57 13.34 -9.18
N HIS A 31 10.12 13.38 -7.98
CA HIS A 31 10.52 14.63 -7.31
C HIS A 31 12.03 14.79 -7.24
N GLY A 32 12.82 13.80 -7.67
CA GLY A 32 14.27 13.92 -7.76
C GLY A 32 14.97 14.03 -6.40
N THR A 33 14.36 13.55 -5.31
CA THR A 33 14.93 13.68 -3.95
C THR A 33 16.20 12.86 -3.67
N GLY A 34 16.75 12.17 -4.67
CA GLY A 34 18.00 11.41 -4.53
C GLY A 34 17.93 10.40 -3.38
N ASN A 35 19.01 10.32 -2.59
CA ASN A 35 19.10 9.49 -1.39
C ASN A 35 18.80 10.26 -0.10
N SER A 36 18.33 11.50 -0.18
CA SER A 36 18.13 12.40 0.97
C SER A 36 16.84 12.11 1.76
N GLY A 37 16.08 11.09 1.37
CA GLY A 37 14.79 10.73 1.95
C GLY A 37 13.59 11.21 1.11
N PRO A 38 12.36 10.96 1.60
CA PRO A 38 11.14 11.47 0.96
C PRO A 38 11.06 13.01 1.08
N CYS A 39 10.51 13.68 0.07
CA CYS A 39 10.20 15.10 0.16
C CYS A 39 9.13 15.36 1.24
N PRO A 40 8.95 16.59 1.73
CA PRO A 40 7.96 16.91 2.77
C PRO A 40 6.55 16.41 2.43
N ALA A 41 6.15 16.49 1.16
CA ALA A 41 4.85 15.99 0.71
C ALA A 41 4.75 14.44 0.76
N CYS A 42 5.82 13.73 0.46
CA CYS A 42 5.84 12.26 0.53
C CYS A 42 5.95 11.78 1.99
N ASP A 43 6.69 12.51 2.83
CA ASP A 43 6.80 12.24 4.26
C ASP A 43 5.46 12.44 4.97
N GLU A 44 4.73 13.52 4.66
CA GLU A 44 3.37 13.75 5.16
C GLU A 44 2.43 12.58 4.80
N LEU A 45 2.51 12.09 3.56
CA LEU A 45 1.69 10.97 3.10
C LEU A 45 2.05 9.67 3.84
N LEU A 46 3.34 9.44 4.09
CA LEU A 46 3.85 8.28 4.81
C LEU A 46 3.41 8.30 6.28
N ALA A 47 3.58 9.44 6.95
CA ALA A 47 3.13 9.63 8.33
C ALA A 47 1.61 9.45 8.45
N TYR A 48 0.84 9.97 7.50
CA TYR A 48 -0.61 9.78 7.45
C TYR A 48 -0.98 8.30 7.30
N ALA A 49 -0.32 7.58 6.38
CA ALA A 49 -0.57 6.14 6.18
C ALA A 49 -0.26 5.33 7.45
N LYS A 50 0.84 5.64 8.14
CA LYS A 50 1.23 5.02 9.41
C LYS A 50 0.16 5.20 10.48
N ALA A 51 -0.26 6.44 10.71
CA ALA A 51 -1.29 6.75 11.71
C ALA A 51 -2.60 6.00 11.45
N ARG A 52 -2.99 5.83 10.18
CA ARG A 52 -4.19 5.06 9.81
C ARG A 52 -4.04 3.56 9.98
N LEU A 53 -2.85 3.02 9.77
CA LEU A 53 -2.57 1.61 10.04
C LEU A 53 -2.60 1.30 11.53
N ASP A 54 -1.97 2.16 12.35
CA ASP A 54 -1.95 2.00 13.81
C ASP A 54 -3.36 2.07 14.43
N GLN A 55 -4.23 2.91 13.86
CA GLN A 55 -5.62 3.08 14.31
C GLN A 55 -6.62 2.15 13.58
N CYS A 56 -6.16 1.21 12.75
CA CYS A 56 -7.07 0.40 11.96
C CYS A 56 -7.91 -0.54 12.86
N PRO A 57 -9.26 -0.52 12.77
CA PRO A 57 -10.08 -1.40 13.60
C PRO A 57 -9.99 -2.87 13.17
N TYR A 58 -9.61 -3.14 11.91
CA TYR A 58 -9.58 -4.50 11.34
C TYR A 58 -8.27 -5.27 11.58
N GLN A 59 -7.17 -4.57 11.89
CA GLN A 59 -5.88 -5.19 12.23
C GLN A 59 -5.44 -6.30 11.22
N GLU A 60 -5.33 -7.57 11.62
CA GLU A 60 -4.94 -8.69 10.74
C GLU A 60 -6.03 -9.12 9.74
N GLU A 61 -7.30 -8.87 10.04
CA GLU A 61 -8.42 -9.18 9.14
C GLU A 61 -8.68 -8.03 8.15
N LYS A 62 -7.75 -7.07 8.08
CA LYS A 62 -7.86 -5.92 7.22
C LYS A 62 -7.89 -6.38 5.75
N PRO A 63 -8.96 -6.05 5.01
CA PRO A 63 -8.96 -6.24 3.56
C PRO A 63 -8.01 -5.23 2.90
N ALA A 64 -7.58 -5.51 1.68
CA ALA A 64 -6.78 -4.56 0.89
C ALA A 64 -7.41 -3.16 0.92
N CYS A 65 -6.61 -2.10 1.08
CA CYS A 65 -7.10 -0.73 1.28
C CYS A 65 -8.15 -0.28 0.25
N GLY A 66 -8.04 -0.74 -1.01
CA GLY A 66 -9.00 -0.43 -2.08
C GLY A 66 -10.37 -1.12 -1.96
N ARG A 67 -10.48 -2.17 -1.13
CA ARG A 67 -11.72 -2.91 -0.84
C ARG A 67 -12.15 -2.76 0.62
N CYS A 68 -11.59 -1.79 1.33
CA CYS A 68 -11.93 -1.58 2.73
C CYS A 68 -13.39 -1.09 2.86
N PRO A 69 -14.21 -1.70 3.72
CA PRO A 69 -15.60 -1.31 3.90
C PRO A 69 -15.76 0.07 4.56
N ILE A 70 -14.69 0.57 5.21
CA ILE A 70 -14.70 1.89 5.88
C ILE A 70 -13.92 2.93 5.07
N HIS A 71 -14.41 4.16 5.11
CA HIS A 71 -13.74 5.32 4.53
C HIS A 71 -12.71 5.90 5.52
N CYS A 72 -11.54 5.30 5.59
CA CYS A 72 -10.48 5.70 6.54
C CYS A 72 -9.52 6.80 6.02
N TYR A 73 -9.47 7.03 4.70
CA TYR A 73 -8.60 8.04 4.08
C TYR A 73 -9.37 9.32 3.77
N LYS A 74 -8.77 10.49 4.03
CA LYS A 74 -9.29 11.75 3.49
C LYS A 74 -9.25 11.69 1.95
N PRO A 75 -10.22 12.31 1.24
CA PRO A 75 -10.31 12.21 -0.22
C PRO A 75 -9.02 12.65 -0.93
N ASP A 76 -8.37 13.71 -0.46
CA ASP A 76 -7.11 14.19 -1.06
C ASP A 76 -5.93 13.25 -0.82
N MET A 77 -5.81 12.73 0.41
CA MET A 77 -4.80 11.72 0.74
C MET A 77 -5.03 10.41 -0.02
N LYS A 78 -6.29 10.05 -0.25
CA LYS A 78 -6.68 8.88 -1.05
C LYS A 78 -6.22 9.03 -2.50
N LYS A 79 -6.41 10.20 -3.11
CA LYS A 79 -5.92 10.46 -4.48
C LYS A 79 -4.39 10.35 -4.53
N ARG A 80 -3.69 11.00 -3.59
CA ARG A 80 -2.22 10.97 -3.51
C ARG A 80 -1.67 9.54 -3.40
N ILE A 81 -2.22 8.72 -2.50
CA ILE A 81 -1.76 7.33 -2.34
C ILE A 81 -2.13 6.46 -3.54
N GLN A 82 -3.27 6.69 -4.19
CA GLN A 82 -3.65 5.98 -5.41
C GLN A 82 -2.70 6.30 -6.57
N ASP A 83 -2.26 7.55 -6.69
CA ASP A 83 -1.29 7.94 -7.72
C ASP A 83 0.08 7.31 -7.45
N VAL A 84 0.52 7.28 -6.19
CA VAL A 84 1.73 6.54 -5.78
C VAL A 84 1.58 5.05 -6.09
N MET A 85 0.46 4.42 -5.72
CA MET A 85 0.24 2.99 -6.00
C MET A 85 0.20 2.70 -7.50
N ARG A 86 -0.39 3.58 -8.33
CA ARG A 86 -0.44 3.42 -9.78
C ARG A 86 0.93 3.55 -10.42
N TYR A 87 1.76 4.45 -9.91
CA TYR A 87 3.11 4.69 -10.43
C TYR A 87 4.13 3.65 -9.91
N ALA A 88 4.20 3.46 -8.59
CA ALA A 88 5.11 2.53 -7.94
C ALA A 88 4.70 1.07 -8.07
N GLY A 89 3.42 0.77 -8.32
CA GLY A 89 2.90 -0.59 -8.51
C GLY A 89 3.64 -1.40 -9.58
N PRO A 90 3.73 -0.93 -10.85
CA PRO A 90 4.49 -1.61 -11.89
C PRO A 90 6.00 -1.63 -11.59
N LEU A 91 6.53 -0.60 -10.93
CA LEU A 91 7.95 -0.57 -10.55
C LEU A 91 8.28 -1.59 -9.45
N MET A 92 7.35 -1.88 -8.52
CA MET A 92 7.50 -2.89 -7.48
C MET A 92 7.61 -4.32 -8.05
N ILE A 93 7.03 -4.60 -9.22
CA ILE A 93 7.18 -5.90 -9.93
C ILE A 93 8.66 -6.17 -10.23
N ARG A 94 9.43 -5.12 -10.53
CA ARG A 94 10.86 -5.23 -10.84
C ARG A 94 11.73 -5.53 -9.61
N TRP A 95 11.28 -5.19 -8.40
CA TRP A 95 12.05 -5.35 -7.16
C TRP A 95 11.60 -6.54 -6.31
N HIS A 96 10.30 -6.90 -6.36
CA HIS A 96 9.74 -8.04 -5.65
C HIS A 96 8.93 -8.95 -6.60
N PRO A 97 9.61 -9.70 -7.50
CA PRO A 97 8.95 -10.48 -8.55
C PRO A 97 7.98 -11.56 -8.03
N PHE A 98 8.16 -12.04 -6.79
CA PHE A 98 7.36 -13.15 -6.25
C PHE A 98 6.01 -12.72 -5.63
N LEU A 99 5.88 -11.49 -5.13
CA LEU A 99 4.63 -11.02 -4.48
C LEU A 99 3.56 -10.61 -5.50
N THR A 100 4.00 -10.12 -6.65
CA THR A 100 3.15 -9.62 -7.73
C THR A 100 2.59 -10.74 -8.60
N ILE A 101 3.31 -11.85 -8.80
CA ILE A 101 2.78 -13.03 -9.50
C ILE A 101 1.55 -13.61 -8.77
N ARG A 102 1.57 -13.68 -7.44
CA ARG A 102 0.42 -14.19 -6.66
C ARG A 102 -0.79 -13.24 -6.69
N HIS A 103 -0.57 -11.93 -6.66
CA HIS A 103 -1.64 -10.93 -6.69
C HIS A 103 -2.20 -10.72 -8.10
N LEU A 104 -1.37 -10.82 -9.14
CA LEU A 104 -1.76 -10.71 -10.54
C LEU A 104 -2.61 -11.92 -10.96
N PHE A 105 -2.27 -13.14 -10.54
CA PHE A 105 -3.11 -14.33 -10.79
C PHE A 105 -4.49 -14.22 -10.13
N LEU A 106 -4.57 -13.63 -8.93
CA LEU A 106 -5.84 -13.41 -8.23
C LEU A 106 -6.67 -12.28 -8.87
N THR A 107 -6.03 -11.19 -9.30
CA THR A 107 -6.70 -10.02 -9.90
C THR A 107 -7.16 -10.31 -11.33
N LEU A 108 -6.38 -11.05 -12.13
CA LEU A 108 -6.75 -11.46 -13.49
C LEU A 108 -7.87 -12.52 -13.51
N LYS A 109 -7.96 -13.40 -12.51
CA LYS A 109 -9.05 -14.41 -12.44
C LYS A 109 -10.43 -13.78 -12.18
N THR A 110 -10.48 -12.58 -11.58
CA THR A 110 -11.71 -11.80 -11.38
C THR A 110 -12.05 -10.81 -12.51
N GLY A 111 -11.25 -10.73 -13.57
CA GLY A 111 -11.46 -9.80 -14.70
C GLY A 111 -11.97 -10.44 -16.00
N LEU A 112 -12.13 -11.76 -16.07
CA LEU A 112 -12.47 -12.48 -17.33
C LEU A 112 -13.81 -13.22 -17.30
N ASN A 113 -14.62 -13.12 -16.24
CA ASN A 113 -15.95 -13.76 -16.19
C ASN A 113 -17.12 -12.78 -16.40
N SER A 114 -16.95 -11.80 -17.30
CA SER A 114 -18.02 -10.91 -17.75
C SER A 114 -18.08 -10.81 -19.29
N ARG A 115 -17.92 -11.94 -19.98
CA ARG A 115 -18.37 -12.14 -21.37
C ARG A 115 -19.04 -13.50 -21.49
N ARG A 116 -20.26 -13.59 -20.96
CA ARG A 116 -21.25 -14.58 -21.40
C ARG A 116 -22.65 -14.03 -21.15
N ARG A 117 -23.06 -13.11 -22.03
CA ARG A 117 -24.40 -13.00 -22.59
C ARG A 117 -24.26 -12.51 -24.02
#